data_AF-A0A9E2E6H3-F1
#
_entry.id   AF-A0A9E2E6H3-F1
#
_cell.length_a   1.000
_cell.length_b   1.000
_cell.length_c   1.000
_cell.angle_alpha   90.00
_cell.angle_beta   90.00
_cell.angle_gamma   90.00
#
_symmetry.space_group_name_H-M   'P 1'
#
loop_
_entity.id
_entity.type
_entity.pdbx_description
1 polymer ?
#
loop_
_entity_poly.entity_id
_entity_poly.type
_entity_poly.pdbx_seq_one_letter_code
_entity_poly.pdbx_strand_id
1 'polypeptide(L)' 'MSIFDKSVEAILQAAVARGEFDNLPNAGERLDLTEYFNTPEEFRVAASILKNAGIKPREADMLREIAELK' A
#
# COMPACT_ATOMS: atom_id res chain seq x y z
N MET A 1 11.47 -15.97 21.06
CA MET A 1 10.90 -14.64 20.73
C MET A 1 11.73 -13.57 21.38
N SER A 2 12.17 -12.60 20.58
CA SER A 2 12.84 -11.37 21.01
C SER A 2 11.92 -10.54 21.92
N ILE A 3 12.51 -9.63 22.71
CA ILE A 3 11.75 -8.58 23.42
C ILE A 3 10.96 -7.73 22.43
N PHE A 4 11.52 -7.49 21.24
CA PHE A 4 10.85 -6.77 20.17
C PHE A 4 9.55 -7.46 19.74
N ASP A 5 9.58 -8.77 19.51
CA ASP A 5 8.40 -9.54 19.10
C ASP A 5 7.26 -9.42 20.12
N LYS A 6 7.58 -9.44 21.42
CA LYS A 6 6.59 -9.28 22.49
C LYS A 6 5.95 -7.90 22.50
N SER A 7 6.74 -6.86 22.25
CA SER A 7 6.23 -5.49 22.17
C SER A 7 5.30 -5.30 20.97
N VAL A 8 5.69 -5.84 19.80
CA VAL A 8 4.86 -5.79 18.59
C VAL A 8 3.55 -6.54 18.80
N GLU A 9 3.61 -7.75 19.36
CA GLU A 9 2.41 -8.55 19.65
C GLU A 9 1.45 -7.81 20.59
N ALA A 10 1.97 -7.18 21.66
CA ALA A 10 1.14 -6.42 22.59
C ALA A 10 0.41 -5.24 21.91
N ILE A 11 1.07 -4.55 20.97
CA ILE A 11 0.45 -3.48 20.19
C ILE A 11 -0.66 -4.03 19.30
N LEU A 12 -0.40 -5.14 18.60
CA LEU A 12 -1.37 -5.78 17.71
C LEU A 12 -2.60 -6.25 18.49
N GLN A 13 -2.41 -6.93 19.62
CA GLN A 13 -3.52 -7.39 20.46
C GLN A 13 -4.36 -6.22 20.99
N ALA A 14 -3.72 -5.12 21.38
CA ALA A 14 -4.44 -3.92 21.82
C ALA A 14 -5.26 -3.28 20.68
N ALA A 15 -4.74 -3.27 19.45
CA ALA A 15 -5.47 -2.79 18.28
C ALA A 15 -6.66 -3.69 17.92
N VAL A 16 -6.49 -5.01 17.99
CA VAL A 16 -7.59 -5.99 17.84
C VAL A 16 -8.66 -5.77 18.91
N ALA A 17 -8.26 -5.61 20.18
CA ALA A 17 -9.22 -5.37 21.28
C ALA A 17 -10.01 -4.06 21.14
N ARG A 18 -9.44 -3.06 20.44
CA ARG A 18 -10.14 -1.80 20.10
C ARG A 18 -11.02 -1.90 18.86
N GLY A 19 -11.01 -3.03 18.15
CA GLY A 19 -11.72 -3.20 16.89
C GLY A 19 -11.12 -2.36 15.74
N GLU A 20 -9.84 -2.00 15.79
CA GLU A 20 -9.21 -1.19 14.72
C GLU A 20 -9.16 -1.89 13.37
N PHE A 21 -9.29 -3.22 13.37
CA PHE A 21 -9.37 -4.04 12.16
C PHE A 21 -10.82 -4.34 11.75
N ASP A 22 -11.83 -3.92 12.52
CA ASP A 22 -13.23 -4.08 12.17
C ASP A 22 -13.63 -3.02 11.15
N ASN A 23 -14.30 -3.43 10.07
CA ASN A 23 -14.73 -2.54 8.97
C ASN A 23 -13.60 -1.83 8.20
N LEU A 24 -12.45 -2.49 8.03
CA LEU A 24 -11.43 -1.98 7.10
C LEU A 24 -12.02 -1.78 5.70
N PRO A 25 -11.58 -0.74 4.98
CA PRO A 25 -11.93 -0.58 3.57
C PRO A 25 -11.63 -1.87 2.79
N ASN A 26 -12.58 -2.30 1.98
CA ASN A 26 -12.51 -3.53 1.17
C ASN A 26 -12.39 -4.83 2.01
N ALA A 27 -12.75 -4.81 3.30
CA ALA A 27 -12.76 -6.03 4.13
C ALA A 27 -13.72 -7.08 3.55
N GLY A 28 -13.19 -8.28 3.27
CA GLY A 28 -13.95 -9.37 2.67
C GLY A 28 -14.10 -9.28 1.14
N GLU A 29 -13.66 -8.19 0.53
CA GLU A 29 -13.65 -8.05 -0.93
C GLU A 29 -12.43 -8.74 -1.55
N ARG A 30 -12.55 -9.12 -2.81
CA ARG A 30 -11.40 -9.64 -3.57
C ARG A 30 -10.45 -8.50 -3.87
N LEU A 31 -9.17 -8.75 -3.65
CA LEU A 31 -8.13 -7.80 -4.03
C LEU A 31 -8.12 -7.61 -5.56
N ASP A 32 -8.19 -6.36 -6.01
CA ASP A 32 -7.96 -6.00 -7.40
C ASP A 32 -6.46 -6.03 -7.70
N LEU A 33 -6.05 -6.96 -8.57
CA LEU A 33 -4.66 -7.15 -9.00
C LEU A 33 -4.46 -6.76 -10.47
N THR A 34 -5.45 -6.14 -11.12
CA THR A 34 -5.38 -5.79 -12.54
C THR A 34 -4.17 -4.91 -12.85
N GLU A 35 -3.90 -3.89 -12.02
CA GLU A 35 -2.73 -3.02 -12.19
C GLU A 35 -1.40 -3.78 -12.07
N TYR A 36 -1.30 -4.69 -11.10
CA TYR A 36 -0.11 -5.52 -10.89
C TYR A 36 0.17 -6.40 -12.12
N PHE A 37 -0.85 -7.04 -12.68
CA PHE A 37 -0.68 -7.92 -13.84
C PHE A 37 -0.56 -7.19 -15.18
N ASN A 38 -1.12 -5.98 -15.28
CA ASN A 38 -0.91 -5.09 -16.42
C ASN A 38 0.53 -4.52 -16.47
N THR A 39 1.23 -4.51 -15.34
CA THR A 39 2.65 -4.12 -15.29
C THR A 39 3.50 -5.25 -15.88
N PRO A 40 4.46 -4.96 -16.78
CA PRO A 40 5.38 -5.97 -17.31
C PRO A 40 6.12 -6.69 -16.18
N GLU A 41 6.32 -8.00 -16.31
CA GLU A 41 6.78 -8.90 -15.25
C GLU A 41 8.06 -8.39 -14.56
N GLU A 42 9.01 -7.94 -15.37
CA GLU A 42 10.31 -7.40 -14.95
C GLU A 42 10.19 -6.15 -14.06
N PHE A 43 9.08 -5.41 -14.15
CA PHE A 43 8.86 -4.18 -13.39
C PHE A 43 7.91 -4.33 -12.20
N ARG A 44 7.14 -5.42 -12.10
CA ARG A 44 6.07 -5.57 -11.09
C ARG A 44 6.55 -5.32 -9.67
N VAL A 45 7.67 -5.94 -9.27
CA VAL A 45 8.22 -5.83 -7.92
C VAL A 45 8.67 -4.41 -7.64
N ALA A 46 9.48 -3.82 -8.53
CA ALA A 46 9.99 -2.47 -8.36
C ALA A 46 8.85 -1.45 -8.31
N ALA A 47 7.89 -1.52 -9.24
CA ALA A 47 6.72 -0.65 -9.28
C ALA A 47 5.86 -0.78 -8.01
N SER A 48 5.62 -2.01 -7.53
CA SER A 48 4.84 -2.25 -6.31
C SER A 48 5.52 -1.70 -5.06
N ILE A 49 6.85 -1.87 -4.93
CA ILE A 49 7.62 -1.32 -3.80
C ILE A 49 7.54 0.20 -3.80
N LEU A 50 7.81 0.85 -4.93
CA LEU A 50 7.77 2.31 -5.05
C LEU A 50 6.37 2.86 -4.73
N LYS A 51 5.33 2.22 -5.28
CA LYS A 51 3.93 2.58 -5.00
C LYS A 51 3.59 2.46 -3.52
N ASN A 52 3.93 1.33 -2.88
CA ASN A 52 3.65 1.11 -1.46
C ASN A 52 4.42 2.08 -0.55
N ALA A 53 5.58 2.58 -1.00
CA ALA A 53 6.34 3.62 -0.32
C ALA A 53 5.81 5.04 -0.57
N GLY A 54 4.74 5.20 -1.36
CA GLY A 54 4.21 6.52 -1.75
C GLY A 54 5.10 7.29 -2.72
N ILE A 55 6.06 6.61 -3.36
CA ILE A 55 6.98 7.23 -4.32
C ILE A 55 6.30 7.29 -5.69
N LYS A 56 6.08 8.52 -6.16
CA LYS A 56 5.49 8.78 -7.47
C LYS A 56 6.58 9.02 -8.52
N PRO A 57 6.43 8.51 -9.76
CA PRO A 57 7.32 8.86 -10.86
C PRO A 57 7.22 10.36 -11.21
N ARG A 58 8.36 10.99 -11.53
CA ARG A 58 8.44 12.41 -11.89
C ARG A 58 7.54 12.75 -13.09
N GLU A 59 7.40 11.83 -14.02
CA GLU A 59 6.57 11.95 -15.22
C GLU A 59 5.12 12.27 -14.86
N ALA A 60 4.62 11.70 -13.77
CA ALA A 60 3.25 11.92 -13.35
C ALA A 60 3.05 13.29 -12.66
N ASP A 61 4.12 13.95 -12.18
CA ASP A 61 4.07 15.36 -11.76
C ASP A 61 4.06 16.28 -12.99
N MET A 62 4.94 16.00 -13.96
CA MET A 62 4.99 16.74 -15.22
C MET A 62 3.64 16.69 -15.98
N LEU A 63 2.98 15.54 -15.99
CA LEU A 63 1.64 15.40 -16.60
C LEU A 63 0.57 16.24 -15.87
N ARG A 64 0.66 16.40 -14.55
CA ARG A 64 -0.23 17.30 -13.80
C ARG A 64 0.03 18.76 -14.15
N GLU A 65 1.29 19.17 -14.18
CA GLU A 65 1.67 20.54 -14.57
C GLU A 65 1.13 20.87 -15.97
N ILE A 66 1.29 19.97 -16.94
CA ILE A 66 0.75 20.15 -18.30
C ILE A 66 -0.78 20.27 -18.29
N ALA A 67 -1.47 19.50 -17.44
CA ALA A 67 -2.92 19.56 -17.34
C ALA A 67 -3.43 20.87 -16.70
N GLU A 68 -2.67 21.45 -15.76
CA GLU A 68 -2.98 22.72 -15.08
C GLU A 68 -2.70 23.95 -15.96
N LEU A 69 -1.91 23.79 -17.03
CA LEU A 69 -1.66 24.85 -18.03
C LEU A 69 -2.75 24.97 -19.11
N LYS A 70 -3.78 24.12 -19.10
CA LYS A 70 -4.96 24.22 -19.98
C LYS A 70 -6.05 25.09 -19.40
#